data_AF-A0A6L7A995-F1
#
_entry.id   AF-A0A6L7A995-F1
#
_cell.length_a   1.000
_cell.length_b   1.000
_cell.length_c   1.000
_cell.angle_alpha   90.00
_cell.angle_beta   90.00
_cell.angle_gamma   90.00
#
_symmetry.space_group_name_H-M   'P 1'
#
loop_
_entity.id
_entity.type
_entity.pdbx_description
1 polymer ?
#
loop_
_entity_poly.entity_id
_entity_poly.type
_entity_poly.pdbx_seq_one_letter_code
_entity_poly.pdbx_strand_id
1 'polypeptide(L)' 'MTTPLKKIVIVGGGAGGLEMATQLGHKLGRKKKAKITLVDRNHSHLWKPLLHEVATGSLDEGVDALSYLAHA' A
#
# COMPACT_ATOMS: atom_id res chain seq x y z
N MET A 1 -5.80 -0.31 32.98
CA MET A 1 -4.70 0.35 32.24
C MET A 1 -4.76 -0.14 30.81
N THR A 2 -5.03 0.73 29.84
CA THR A 2 -5.06 0.35 28.41
C THR A 2 -3.62 0.23 27.91
N THR A 3 -3.23 -0.97 27.47
CA THR A 3 -1.92 -1.17 26.85
C THR A 3 -1.80 -0.25 25.62
N PRO A 4 -0.72 0.53 25.49
CA PRO A 4 -0.57 1.43 24.36
C PRO A 4 -0.64 0.65 23.04
N LEU A 5 -1.43 1.19 22.10
CA LEU A 5 -1.67 0.57 20.80
C LEU A 5 -0.34 0.42 20.04
N LYS A 6 -0.01 -0.81 19.61
CA LYS A 6 1.22 -1.06 18.85
C LYS A 6 1.18 -0.27 17.53
N LYS A 7 2.26 0.44 17.20
CA LYS A 7 2.40 1.20 15.94
C LYS A 7 3.29 0.41 15.00
N ILE A 8 2.82 0.16 13.78
CA ILE A 8 3.54 -0.57 12.74
C ILE A 8 3.65 0.34 11.53
N VAL A 9 4.88 0.66 11.12
CA VAL A 9 5.16 1.48 9.94
C VAL A 9 5.76 0.58 8.87
N ILE A 10 5.21 0.66 7.67
CA ILE A 10 5.67 -0.07 6.48
C ILE A 10 6.22 0.97 5.53
N VAL A 11 7.47 0.81 5.10
CA VAL A 11 8.15 1.75 4.20
C VAL A 11 8.30 1.09 2.83
N GLY A 12 7.69 1.70 1.82
CA GLY A 12 7.59 1.17 0.46
C GLY A 12 6.28 0.42 0.21
N GLY A 13 5.46 0.89 -0.73
CA GLY A 13 4.21 0.31 -1.21
C GLY A 13 4.38 -0.52 -2.49
N GLY A 14 5.50 -1.21 -2.63
CA GLY A 14 5.72 -2.20 -3.69
C GLY A 14 4.82 -3.43 -3.52
N ALA A 15 5.07 -4.46 -4.33
CA ALA A 15 4.29 -5.71 -4.32
C ALA A 15 4.04 -6.29 -2.91
N GLY A 16 5.08 -6.40 -2.08
CA GLY A 16 4.93 -6.89 -0.71
C GLY A 16 4.46 -5.84 0.31
N GLY A 17 4.75 -4.57 0.08
CA GLY A 17 4.48 -3.50 1.04
C GLY A 17 2.99 -3.16 1.14
N LEU A 18 2.34 -2.99 -0.01
CA LEU A 18 0.90 -2.74 -0.09
C LEU A 18 0.10 -3.94 0.43
N GLU A 19 0.50 -5.15 0.03
CA GLU A 19 -0.13 -6.38 0.49
C GLU A 19 -0.03 -6.52 2.02
N MET A 20 1.16 -6.32 2.58
CA MET A 20 1.38 -6.37 4.03
C MET A 20 0.56 -5.31 4.78
N ALA A 21 0.51 -4.08 4.26
CA ALA A 21 -0.29 -3.00 4.85
C ALA A 21 -1.77 -3.37 4.90
N THR A 22 -2.27 -3.94 3.80
CA THR A 22 -3.66 -4.40 3.66
C THR A 22 -3.97 -5.53 4.64
N GLN A 23 -3.13 -6.57 4.67
CA GLN A 23 -3.34 -7.72 5.56
C GLN A 23 -3.27 -7.35 7.04
N LEU A 24 -2.28 -6.53 7.44
CA LEU A 24 -2.15 -6.06 8.82
C LEU A 24 -3.28 -5.09 9.20
N GLY A 25 -3.72 -4.25 8.26
CA GLY A 25 -4.91 -3.41 8.41
C GLY A 25 -6.15 -4.24 8.71
N HIS A 26 -6.41 -5.29 7.94
CA HIS A 26 -7.51 -6.22 8.17
C HIS A 26 -7.39 -6.98 9.50
N LYS A 27 -6.21 -7.54 9.79
CA LYS A 27 -6.00 -8.44 10.92
C LYS A 27 -5.92 -7.71 12.26
N LEU A 28 -5.27 -6.55 12.30
CA LEU A 28 -4.93 -5.81 13.52
C LEU A 28 -5.52 -4.41 13.56
N GLY A 29 -5.46 -3.67 12.44
CA GLY A 29 -5.91 -2.28 12.32
C GLY A 29 -7.40 -2.12 12.63
N ARG A 30 -8.26 -2.80 11.86
CA ARG A 30 -9.72 -2.79 12.02
C ARG A 30 -10.18 -3.24 13.41
N LYS A 31 -9.41 -4.12 14.06
CA LYS A 31 -9.67 -4.62 15.42
C LYS A 31 -9.11 -3.70 16.52
N LYS A 32 -8.56 -2.53 16.17
CA LYS A 32 -7.91 -1.60 17.10
C LYS A 32 -6.87 -2.31 17.99
N LYS A 33 -6.10 -3.23 17.40
CA LYS A 33 -4.98 -3.92 18.06
C LYS A 33 -3.62 -3.32 17.69
N ALA A 34 -3.54 -2.65 16.55
CA ALA A 34 -2.37 -1.91 16.10
C ALA A 34 -2.78 -0.74 15.21
N LYS A 35 -1.97 0.32 15.15
CA LYS A 35 -2.05 1.37 14.12
C LYS A 35 -1.06 1.02 13.01
N ILE A 36 -1.58 0.80 11.80
CA ILE A 36 -0.78 0.47 10.62
C ILE A 36 -0.61 1.76 9.80
N THR A 37 0.59 2.02 9.31
CA THR A 37 0.88 3.18 8.46
C THR A 37 1.80 2.74 7.34
N LEU A 38 1.34 2.90 6.09
CA LEU A 38 2.17 2.72 4.90
C LEU A 38 2.74 4.08 4.49
N VAL A 39 4.04 4.13 4.24
CA VAL A 39 4.75 5.31 3.72
C VAL A 39 5.42 4.92 2.43
N ASP A 40 5.05 5.56 1.34
CA ASP A 40 5.70 5.44 0.04
C ASP A 40 5.91 6.84 -0.56
N ARG A 41 6.82 6.95 -1.53
CA ARG A 41 7.07 8.19 -2.28
C ARG A 41 5.91 8.50 -3.24
N ASN A 42 5.28 7.47 -3.77
CA ASN A 42 4.20 7.55 -4.74
C ASN A 42 2.85 7.31 -4.05
N HIS A 43 1.76 7.67 -4.73
CA HIS A 43 0.39 7.47 -4.25
C HIS A 43 -0.26 6.17 -4.76
N SER A 44 0.42 5.49 -5.68
CA SER A 44 -0.03 4.27 -6.31
C SER A 44 1.13 3.31 -6.54
N HIS A 45 0.79 2.03 -6.68
CA HIS A 45 1.71 1.01 -7.13
C HIS A 45 1.53 0.77 -8.63
N LEU A 46 2.53 1.17 -9.41
CA LEU A 46 2.70 0.70 -10.78
C LEU A 46 3.48 -0.61 -10.78
N TRP A 47 2.98 -1.62 -11.50
CA TRP A 47 3.69 -2.87 -11.67
C TRP A 47 4.88 -2.65 -12.62
N LYS A 48 6.07 -2.48 -12.05
CA LYS A 48 7.30 -2.15 -12.77
C LYS A 48 7.59 -3.03 -14.01
N PRO A 49 7.23 -4.33 -14.05
CA PRO A 49 7.34 -5.12 -15.28
C PRO A 49 6.57 -4.54 -16.48
N LEU A 50 5.47 -3.81 -16.28
CA LEU A 50 4.67 -3.17 -17.34
C LEU A 50 5.17 -1.78 -17.74
N LEU A 51 6.32 -1.31 -17.22
CA LEU A 51 6.85 0.01 -17.58
C LEU A 51 7.09 0.19 -19.08
N HIS A 52 7.35 -0.90 -19.80
CA HIS A 52 7.50 -0.86 -21.25
C HIS A 52 6.17 -0.56 -21.95
N GLU A 53 5.04 -1.08 -21.47
CA GLU A 53 3.71 -0.79 -22.01
C GLU A 53 3.27 0.65 -21.70
N VAL A 54 3.67 1.18 -20.54
CA VAL A 54 3.48 2.62 -20.23
C VAL A 54 4.34 3.48 -21.16
N ALA A 55 5.60 3.10 -21.38
CA ALA A 55 6.51 3.84 -22.26
C ALA A 55 6.05 3.85 -23.73
N THR A 56 5.37 2.79 -24.18
CA THR A 56 4.76 2.73 -25.52
C THR A 56 3.39 3.40 -25.59
N GLY A 57 2.85 3.88 -24.46
CA GLY A 57 1.52 4.49 -24.38
C GLY A 57 0.37 3.48 -24.50
N SER A 58 0.64 2.19 -24.33
CA SER A 58 -0.37 1.13 -24.33
C SER A 58 -1.09 1.00 -22.99
N LEU A 59 -0.48 1.50 -21.91
CA LEU A 59 -1.07 1.66 -20.58
C LEU A 59 -0.91 3.10 -20.09
N ASP A 60 -1.87 3.56 -19.30
CA ASP A 60 -1.86 4.86 -18.63
C ASP A 60 -1.57 4.65 -17.13
N GLU A 61 -0.42 5.15 -16.65
CA GLU A 61 -0.03 5.03 -15.24
C GLU A 61 -1.05 5.64 -14.26
N GLY A 62 -1.81 6.67 -14.67
CA GLY A 62 -2.83 7.29 -13.84
C GLY A 62 -4.09 6.45 -13.69
N VAL A 63 -4.39 5.59 -14.67
CA VAL A 63 -5.60 4.74 -14.69
C VAL A 63 -5.27 3.32 -14.25
N ASP A 64 -4.15 2.77 -14.71
CA ASP A 64 -3.79 1.36 -14.57
C ASP A 64 -2.95 1.05 -13.32
N ALA A 65 -2.50 2.07 -12.58
CA ALA A 65 -1.80 1.87 -11.31
C ALA A 65 -2.77 1.61 -10.15
N LEU A 66 -2.34 0.76 -9.21
CA LEU A 66 -3.11 0.43 -8.01
C LEU A 66 -3.03 1.56 -6.98
N SER A 67 -4.14 2.27 -6.76
CA SER A 67 -4.22 3.34 -5.76
C SER A 67 -4.09 2.81 -4.33
N TYR A 68 -3.20 3.41 -3.53
CA TYR A 68 -3.07 3.04 -2.12
C TYR A 68 -4.29 3.42 -1.28
N LEU A 69 -5.05 4.45 -1.69
CA LEU A 69 -6.25 4.88 -0.97
C LEU A 69 -7.36 3.82 -1.00
N ALA A 70 -7.41 2.97 -2.03
CA ALA A 70 -8.37 1.87 -2.10
C ALA A 70 -8.16 0.82 -1.00
N HIS A 71 -7.02 0.84 -0.31
CA HIS A 71 -6.65 -0.11 0.74
C HIS A 71 -6.76 0.46 2.17
N ALA A 72 -7.15 1.73 2.32
CA ALA A 72 -7.25 2.42 3.60
C ALA A 72 -8.52 2.05 4.41
#